data_AF-A0A959ZM64-F1
#
_entry.id   AF-A0A959ZM64-F1
#
_cell.length_a   1.000
_cell.length_b   1.000
_cell.length_c   1.000
_cell.angle_alpha   90.00
_cell.angle_beta   90.00
_cell.angle_gamma   90.00
#
_symmetry.space_group_name_H-M   'P 1'
#
loop_
_entity.id
_entity.type
_entity.pdbx_description
1 polymer ?
#
loop_
_entity_poly.entity_id
_entity_poly.type
_entity_poly.pdbx_seq_one_letter_code
_entity_poly.pdbx_strand_id
1 'polypeptide(L)'
;MNEESKKGLTRRQALTAAGSLGAGAALAGSGVIGKLGDGVEGDLAPGVAEAASCVLTPSMTEGPYFVDELLNRSDITGGQSGLPLELTINVYNADDSCDAYSGAIVDIWHCNAQGSYSDISNAGNGGNTSGQTWLRGLQETDSNGQVKFTTIFPGWYSGRTIHIHLKVRTFDGDTTTYNFNTQLFFSESINNQVLNNVAAYSRSGTRNTTNSNDNIFDADMIVPLTGNITNGYSGSIDIGLQDLPDEGSTTDPDTTTPDDDDNSSDSSVAASLAGVRTLSRNNGSRAVIATVKTREKAKIDARLMRGGKLLARKRTGFLSKGRHPATLRVGRRVASGSAVLRVIVTDKSGNKKTLQRRVHVPRRKG
;
A
#
# COMPACT_ATOMS: atom_id res chain seq x y z
N MET A 1 24.39 42.31 -31.79
CA MET A 1 23.26 42.61 -30.89
C MET A 1 22.14 41.66 -31.32
N ASN A 2 22.21 40.37 -31.02
CA ASN A 2 21.97 39.69 -29.74
C ASN A 2 20.55 39.95 -29.20
N GLU A 3 19.64 39.00 -29.46
CA GLU A 3 18.91 38.34 -28.38
C GLU A 3 18.48 36.93 -28.83
N GLU A 4 18.91 35.93 -28.06
CA GLU A 4 18.74 34.50 -28.29
C GLU A 4 17.35 34.03 -27.84
N SER A 5 16.72 33.21 -28.68
CA SER A 5 15.60 32.33 -28.33
C SER A 5 16.16 31.01 -27.78
N LYS A 6 15.99 30.75 -26.48
CA LYS A 6 16.29 29.44 -25.87
C LYS A 6 15.07 28.52 -25.99
N LYS A 7 15.10 27.63 -26.99
CA LYS A 7 14.33 26.37 -26.96
C LYS A 7 15.10 25.34 -26.15
N GLY A 8 14.57 24.98 -24.98
CA GLY A 8 15.09 23.89 -24.16
C GLY A 8 14.76 22.52 -24.77
N LEU A 9 15.81 21.72 -24.96
CA LEU A 9 15.74 20.30 -25.34
C LEU A 9 15.22 19.45 -24.17
N THR A 10 14.36 18.49 -24.49
CA THR A 10 13.74 17.55 -23.55
C THR A 10 14.67 16.38 -23.23
N ARG A 11 14.49 15.78 -22.05
CA ARG A 11 15.34 14.78 -21.35
C ARG A 11 15.54 13.41 -22.03
N ARG A 12 15.35 13.28 -23.34
CA ARG A 12 15.68 12.05 -24.07
C ARG A 12 16.84 12.31 -25.02
N GLN A 13 18.06 12.22 -24.50
CA GLN A 13 19.27 11.81 -25.24
C GLN A 13 20.50 11.86 -24.32
N ALA A 14 21.38 10.88 -24.53
CA ALA A 14 22.75 10.75 -24.02
C ALA A 14 22.96 10.01 -22.70
N LEU A 15 22.96 8.67 -22.80
CA LEU A 15 23.73 7.76 -21.94
C LEU A 15 24.40 6.72 -22.83
N THR A 16 25.65 6.96 -23.24
CA THR A 16 26.67 5.93 -23.53
C THR A 16 28.02 6.59 -23.83
N ALA A 17 29.05 6.25 -23.06
CA ALA A 17 30.35 5.80 -23.58
C ALA A 17 31.29 5.45 -22.40
N ALA A 18 31.80 4.22 -22.44
CA ALA A 18 32.84 3.69 -21.58
C ALA A 18 34.24 3.88 -22.20
N GLY A 19 35.26 3.89 -21.32
CA GLY A 19 36.59 3.35 -21.63
C GLY A 19 37.68 4.31 -22.09
N SER A 20 38.73 4.47 -21.28
CA SER A 20 40.11 3.99 -21.55
C SER A 20 41.21 4.80 -20.85
N LEU A 21 42.34 4.13 -20.58
CA LEU A 21 43.67 4.59 -20.12
C LEU A 21 43.84 4.73 -18.59
N GLY A 22 44.84 4.14 -17.93
CA GLY A 22 46.04 3.45 -18.42
C GLY A 22 46.75 2.62 -17.35
N ALA A 23 47.63 1.74 -17.83
CA ALA A 23 48.45 0.80 -17.08
C ALA A 23 49.66 1.47 -16.38
N GLY A 24 50.15 0.86 -15.27
CA GLY A 24 51.44 1.25 -14.70
C GLY A 24 51.86 0.52 -13.41
N ALA A 25 52.61 -0.57 -13.59
CA ALA A 25 53.71 -1.10 -12.76
C ALA A 25 53.44 -1.72 -11.36
N ALA A 26 53.92 -2.96 -11.22
CA ALA A 26 54.06 -3.75 -10.00
C ALA A 26 55.42 -3.51 -9.32
N LEU A 27 55.47 -3.56 -7.98
CA LEU A 27 56.64 -3.97 -7.20
C LEU A 27 56.22 -4.61 -5.86
N ALA A 28 56.98 -5.62 -5.46
CA ALA A 28 56.80 -6.50 -4.30
C ALA A 28 57.40 -5.93 -2.99
N GLY A 29 56.99 -6.49 -1.85
CA GLY A 29 57.89 -6.67 -0.69
C GLY A 29 57.52 -6.01 0.65
N SER A 30 57.09 -6.86 1.59
CA SER A 30 57.39 -6.90 3.03
C SER A 30 57.27 -5.66 3.95
N GLY A 31 56.40 -5.79 4.96
CA GLY A 31 56.81 -5.54 6.36
C GLY A 31 56.01 -4.55 7.22
N VAL A 32 55.19 -5.08 8.14
CA VAL A 32 55.04 -4.76 9.60
C VAL A 32 54.98 -3.27 10.04
N ILE A 33 54.12 -2.72 10.92
CA ILE A 33 53.16 -3.14 11.97
C ILE A 33 52.13 -2.01 12.10
N GLY A 34 50.86 -2.35 12.32
CA GLY A 34 49.83 -1.40 12.74
C GLY A 34 48.52 -2.08 13.14
N LYS A 35 48.58 -2.99 14.12
CA LYS A 35 47.40 -3.61 14.74
C LYS A 35 46.74 -2.58 15.67
N LEU A 36 45.46 -2.27 15.41
CA LEU A 36 44.43 -2.18 16.44
C LEU A 36 43.19 -2.90 15.89
N GLY A 37 42.78 -3.99 16.56
CA GLY A 37 41.44 -4.56 16.41
C GLY A 37 40.38 -3.53 16.85
N ASP A 38 39.11 -3.71 16.58
CA ASP A 38 38.34 -4.92 16.85
C ASP A 38 37.05 -4.89 16.00
N GLY A 39 36.48 -6.06 15.74
CA GLY A 39 35.29 -6.23 14.92
C GLY A 39 34.04 -5.57 15.52
N VAL A 40 33.17 -5.07 14.64
CA VAL A 40 31.72 -5.06 14.86
C VAL A 40 31.06 -5.40 13.52
N GLU A 41 30.70 -6.68 13.36
CA GLU A 41 29.54 -7.07 12.59
C GLU A 41 28.34 -6.31 13.20
N GLY A 42 27.88 -5.29 12.49
CA GLY A 42 26.69 -4.55 12.85
C GLY A 42 25.47 -5.18 12.17
N ASP A 43 24.75 -5.99 12.93
CA ASP A 43 23.39 -6.46 12.62
C ASP A 43 22.53 -5.28 12.12
N LEU A 44 22.23 -5.27 10.83
CA LEU A 44 21.21 -4.40 10.27
C LEU A 44 19.85 -4.99 10.68
N ALA A 45 19.24 -4.39 11.70
CA ALA A 45 17.87 -4.66 12.07
C ALA A 45 16.95 -4.49 10.84
N PRO A 46 16.12 -5.49 10.47
CA PRO A 46 15.15 -5.36 9.40
C PRO A 46 14.00 -4.51 9.94
N GLY A 47 13.85 -3.28 9.45
CA GLY A 47 12.83 -2.41 10.04
C GLY A 47 12.82 -0.97 9.60
N VAL A 48 13.06 -0.72 8.31
CA VAL A 48 12.44 0.40 7.60
C VAL A 48 12.26 -0.10 6.18
N ALA A 49 11.02 -0.46 5.82
CA ALA A 49 10.67 -0.50 4.41
C ALA A 49 11.02 0.90 3.87
N GLU A 50 11.98 0.92 2.95
CA GLU A 50 12.26 2.06 2.11
C GLU A 50 10.91 2.53 1.59
N ALA A 51 10.56 3.80 1.84
CA ALA A 51 9.27 4.32 1.43
C ALA A 51 9.09 3.98 -0.05
N ALA A 52 8.19 3.04 -0.32
CA ALA A 52 7.80 2.68 -1.66
C ALA A 52 7.59 3.98 -2.41
N SER A 53 8.15 4.07 -3.62
CA SER A 53 7.83 5.16 -4.51
C SER A 53 6.31 5.13 -4.68
N CYS A 54 5.64 6.00 -3.94
CA CYS A 54 4.20 6.13 -3.96
C CYS A 54 3.84 6.90 -5.22
N VAL A 55 4.02 6.17 -6.30
CA VAL A 55 3.67 6.51 -7.65
C VAL A 55 2.22 6.08 -7.77
N LEU A 56 1.42 6.94 -8.39
CA LEU A 56 0.04 6.62 -8.67
C LEU A 56 -0.02 5.37 -9.55
N THR A 57 -0.74 4.35 -9.09
CA THR A 57 -0.93 3.11 -9.82
C THR A 57 -1.81 3.37 -11.05
N PRO A 58 -1.40 2.95 -12.26
CA PRO A 58 -2.22 3.09 -13.45
C PRO A 58 -3.51 2.25 -13.33
N SER A 59 -4.64 2.86 -13.69
CA SER A 59 -5.91 2.13 -13.80
C SER A 59 -5.98 1.34 -15.10
N MET A 60 -6.62 0.19 -15.06
CA MET A 60 -6.83 -0.68 -16.22
C MET A 60 -8.27 -1.21 -16.23
N THR A 61 -8.64 -1.84 -17.35
CA THR A 61 -9.95 -2.48 -17.47
C THR A 61 -10.13 -3.58 -16.42
N GLU A 62 -11.33 -3.65 -15.85
CA GLU A 62 -11.79 -4.77 -15.02
C GLU A 62 -11.79 -6.08 -15.83
N GLY A 63 -12.10 -5.98 -17.11
CA GLY A 63 -12.35 -7.15 -17.95
C GLY A 63 -13.69 -7.84 -17.64
N PRO A 64 -14.03 -8.89 -18.38
CA PRO A 64 -15.38 -9.45 -18.39
C PRO A 64 -15.64 -10.48 -17.27
N TYR A 65 -14.66 -10.76 -16.41
CA TYR A 65 -14.68 -11.92 -15.52
C TYR A 65 -14.71 -11.60 -14.03
N PHE A 66 -14.97 -10.34 -13.67
CA PHE A 66 -15.24 -9.98 -12.28
C PHE A 66 -16.60 -10.55 -11.86
N VAL A 67 -16.63 -11.15 -10.67
CA VAL A 67 -17.85 -11.65 -10.03
C VAL A 67 -17.75 -11.28 -8.56
N ASP A 68 -18.73 -10.51 -8.05
CA ASP A 68 -18.75 -10.06 -6.67
C ASP A 68 -19.45 -11.10 -5.78
N GLU A 69 -18.72 -12.15 -5.42
CA GLU A 69 -19.21 -13.21 -4.53
C GLU A 69 -18.96 -12.90 -3.03
N LEU A 70 -18.36 -11.74 -2.72
CA LEU A 70 -18.01 -11.31 -1.36
C LEU A 70 -17.19 -12.33 -0.53
N LEU A 71 -16.30 -13.05 -1.22
CA LEU A 71 -15.51 -14.15 -0.65
C LEU A 71 -14.34 -13.65 0.22
N ASN A 72 -14.60 -13.40 1.50
CA ASN A 72 -13.55 -12.99 2.44
C ASN A 72 -12.63 -14.18 2.82
N ARG A 73 -11.54 -14.36 2.06
CA ARG A 73 -10.53 -15.41 2.28
C ARG A 73 -9.17 -15.01 1.72
N SER A 74 -8.11 -15.36 2.45
CA SER A 74 -6.73 -15.14 2.04
C SER A 74 -6.20 -16.29 1.18
N ASP A 75 -6.48 -17.55 1.52
CA ASP A 75 -6.24 -18.68 0.62
C ASP A 75 -7.36 -18.77 -0.40
N ILE A 76 -7.04 -18.43 -1.66
CA ILE A 76 -7.97 -18.47 -2.77
C ILE A 76 -7.71 -19.65 -3.70
N THR A 77 -6.74 -20.53 -3.40
CA THR A 77 -6.33 -21.63 -4.30
C THR A 77 -7.53 -22.49 -4.72
N GLY A 78 -8.46 -22.74 -3.79
CA GLY A 78 -9.68 -23.51 -4.03
C GLY A 78 -9.38 -24.91 -4.60
N GLY A 79 -8.23 -25.49 -4.24
CA GLY A 79 -7.78 -26.80 -4.71
C GLY A 79 -7.27 -26.85 -6.15
N GLN A 80 -7.09 -25.70 -6.83
CA GLN A 80 -6.53 -25.69 -8.18
C GLN A 80 -5.05 -26.11 -8.18
N SER A 81 -4.69 -26.97 -9.13
CA SER A 81 -3.30 -27.33 -9.39
C SER A 81 -2.56 -26.16 -10.02
N GLY A 82 -1.38 -25.84 -9.49
CA GLY A 82 -0.51 -24.78 -10.01
C GLY A 82 0.73 -24.59 -9.17
N LEU A 83 1.62 -23.70 -9.61
CA LEU A 83 2.80 -23.31 -8.86
C LEU A 83 2.37 -22.36 -7.73
N PRO A 84 2.67 -22.64 -6.45
CA PRO A 84 2.26 -21.76 -5.34
C PRO A 84 2.77 -20.32 -5.50
N LEU A 85 1.93 -19.36 -5.14
CA LEU A 85 2.23 -17.93 -5.13
C LEU A 85 1.66 -17.29 -3.85
N GLU A 86 2.55 -16.74 -3.02
CA GLU A 86 2.18 -15.85 -1.92
C GLU A 86 2.23 -14.40 -2.41
N LEU A 87 1.10 -13.69 -2.36
CA LEU A 87 0.98 -12.33 -2.86
C LEU A 87 0.64 -11.38 -1.72
N THR A 88 1.50 -10.38 -1.51
CA THR A 88 1.25 -9.25 -0.60
C THR A 88 0.93 -8.02 -1.42
N ILE A 89 -0.15 -7.33 -1.07
CA ILE A 89 -0.55 -6.05 -1.69
C ILE A 89 -0.60 -5.02 -0.58
N ASN A 90 0.09 -3.89 -0.76
CA ASN A 90 0.05 -2.76 0.16
C ASN A 90 -0.67 -1.59 -0.53
N VAL A 91 -1.69 -1.03 0.09
CA VAL A 91 -2.45 0.11 -0.44
C VAL A 91 -2.03 1.37 0.29
N TYR A 92 -1.75 2.42 -0.47
CA TYR A 92 -1.34 3.72 0.03
C TYR A 92 -2.24 4.83 -0.55
N ASN A 93 -2.45 5.87 0.24
CA ASN A 93 -3.09 7.10 -0.22
C ASN A 93 -2.03 8.06 -0.77
N ALA A 94 -1.97 8.19 -2.09
CA ALA A 94 -1.02 9.03 -2.82
C ALA A 94 -1.25 10.53 -2.60
N ASP A 95 -2.47 10.95 -2.23
CA ASP A 95 -2.75 12.35 -1.90
C ASP A 95 -2.26 12.74 -0.50
N ASP A 96 -1.98 11.77 0.37
CA ASP A 96 -1.77 11.98 1.79
C ASP A 96 -0.41 11.51 2.30
N SER A 97 0.66 12.06 1.71
CA SER A 97 2.06 11.71 2.05
C SER A 97 2.38 10.23 1.94
N CYS A 98 1.58 9.48 1.17
CA CYS A 98 1.77 8.06 0.93
C CYS A 98 1.63 7.22 2.19
N ASP A 99 0.73 7.64 3.07
CA ASP A 99 0.34 6.87 4.22
C ASP A 99 -0.38 5.59 3.77
N ALA A 100 -0.10 4.50 4.47
CA ALA A 100 -0.82 3.25 4.30
C ALA A 100 -2.32 3.44 4.54
N TYR A 101 -3.14 2.80 3.71
CA TYR A 101 -4.59 2.93 3.72
C TYR A 101 -5.27 1.65 4.23
N SER A 102 -5.78 1.69 5.45
CA SER A 102 -6.52 0.60 6.12
C SER A 102 -8.01 0.64 5.79
N GLY A 103 -8.67 -0.52 5.85
CA GLY A 103 -10.12 -0.64 5.65
C GLY A 103 -10.57 -0.65 4.17
N ALA A 104 -9.64 -0.67 3.21
CA ALA A 104 -9.99 -0.94 1.83
C ALA A 104 -10.21 -2.43 1.61
N ILE A 105 -11.24 -2.77 0.84
CA ILE A 105 -11.45 -4.12 0.34
C ILE A 105 -10.62 -4.29 -0.93
N VAL A 106 -9.72 -5.26 -0.94
CA VAL A 106 -8.91 -5.63 -2.09
C VAL A 106 -9.41 -6.97 -2.59
N ASP A 107 -9.99 -6.98 -3.79
CA ASP A 107 -10.40 -8.18 -4.50
C ASP A 107 -9.33 -8.57 -5.52
N ILE A 108 -9.02 -9.86 -5.59
CA ILE A 108 -8.24 -10.43 -6.69
C ILE A 108 -8.96 -11.61 -7.33
N TRP A 109 -8.80 -11.72 -8.64
CA TRP A 109 -9.25 -12.89 -9.40
C TRP A 109 -8.32 -13.15 -10.57
N HIS A 110 -8.14 -14.43 -10.91
CA HIS A 110 -7.36 -14.81 -12.07
C HIS A 110 -7.77 -16.19 -12.60
N CYS A 111 -7.29 -16.50 -13.81
CA CYS A 111 -7.47 -17.81 -14.38
C CYS A 111 -6.59 -18.86 -13.69
N ASN A 112 -7.00 -20.13 -13.75
CA ASN A 112 -6.18 -21.24 -13.31
C ASN A 112 -4.99 -21.49 -14.25
N ALA A 113 -4.14 -22.48 -13.95
CA ALA A 113 -2.99 -22.84 -14.78
C ALA A 113 -3.36 -23.18 -16.24
N GLN A 114 -4.61 -23.60 -16.47
CA GLN A 114 -5.18 -23.93 -17.78
C GLN A 114 -5.92 -22.76 -18.44
N GLY A 115 -5.91 -21.57 -17.83
CA GLY A 115 -6.45 -20.34 -18.40
C GLY A 115 -7.97 -20.24 -18.41
N SER A 116 -8.67 -21.00 -17.56
CA SER A 116 -10.11 -20.82 -17.33
C SER A 116 -10.33 -19.95 -16.09
N TYR A 117 -11.39 -19.14 -16.09
CA TYR A 117 -11.87 -18.44 -14.88
C TYR A 117 -13.00 -19.24 -14.24
N SER A 118 -13.11 -19.17 -12.92
CA SER A 118 -14.20 -19.79 -12.16
C SER A 118 -15.51 -18.99 -12.30
N ASP A 119 -16.63 -19.60 -11.97
CA ASP A 119 -18.00 -19.05 -12.02
C ASP A 119 -18.51 -18.55 -13.39
N ILE A 120 -17.82 -18.86 -14.50
CA ILE A 120 -18.17 -18.31 -15.81
C ILE A 120 -18.15 -19.38 -16.89
N SER A 121 -19.30 -19.55 -17.55
CA SER A 121 -19.39 -20.41 -18.72
C SER A 121 -18.59 -19.83 -19.89
N ASN A 122 -17.74 -20.65 -20.51
CA ASN A 122 -16.90 -20.31 -21.65
C ASN A 122 -15.88 -19.18 -21.41
N ALA A 123 -15.40 -18.99 -20.16
CA ALA A 123 -14.36 -18.03 -19.87
C ALA A 123 -12.95 -18.51 -20.26
N GLY A 124 -12.13 -17.58 -20.74
CA GLY A 124 -10.74 -17.84 -21.09
C GLY A 124 -10.62 -18.86 -22.23
N ASN A 125 -10.05 -20.04 -21.94
CA ASN A 125 -9.95 -21.12 -22.94
C ASN A 125 -11.16 -22.06 -22.98
N GLY A 126 -12.26 -21.70 -22.33
CA GLY A 126 -13.53 -22.41 -22.40
C GLY A 126 -13.79 -23.34 -21.21
N GLY A 127 -14.86 -24.15 -21.36
CA GLY A 127 -15.41 -24.99 -20.30
C GLY A 127 -16.54 -24.32 -19.53
N ASN A 128 -17.25 -25.08 -18.70
CA ASN A 128 -18.29 -24.54 -17.81
C ASN A 128 -17.81 -24.65 -16.36
N THR A 129 -17.55 -23.51 -15.74
CA THR A 129 -17.08 -23.39 -14.35
C THR A 129 -18.09 -22.70 -13.44
N SER A 130 -19.34 -22.50 -13.89
CA SER A 130 -20.40 -21.87 -13.10
C SER A 130 -20.56 -22.53 -11.72
N GLY A 131 -20.72 -21.71 -10.69
CA GLY A 131 -20.81 -22.10 -9.27
C GLY A 131 -19.49 -22.51 -8.62
N GLN A 132 -18.38 -22.50 -9.36
CA GLN A 132 -17.05 -22.72 -8.80
C GLN A 132 -16.44 -21.38 -8.41
N THR A 133 -15.74 -21.32 -7.28
CA THR A 133 -15.30 -20.05 -6.71
C THR A 133 -13.78 -19.92 -6.58
N TRP A 134 -12.99 -20.92 -7.01
CA TRP A 134 -11.53 -20.93 -6.88
C TRP A 134 -10.87 -19.71 -7.55
N LEU A 135 -9.69 -19.34 -7.05
CA LEU A 135 -8.84 -18.24 -7.51
C LEU A 135 -9.57 -16.88 -7.53
N ARG A 136 -10.50 -16.71 -6.58
CA ARG A 136 -11.23 -15.48 -6.28
C ARG A 136 -11.26 -15.28 -4.77
N GLY A 137 -10.99 -14.05 -4.33
CA GLY A 137 -11.15 -13.68 -2.93
C GLY A 137 -10.95 -12.20 -2.71
N LEU A 138 -11.44 -11.75 -1.56
CA LEU A 138 -11.22 -10.40 -1.05
C LEU A 138 -10.60 -10.46 0.33
N GLN A 139 -9.85 -9.41 0.66
CA GLN A 139 -9.30 -9.15 1.98
C GLN A 139 -9.44 -7.66 2.29
N GLU A 140 -9.57 -7.32 3.57
CA GLU A 140 -9.57 -5.93 4.05
C GLU A 140 -8.16 -5.52 4.48
N THR A 141 -7.70 -4.35 4.06
CA THR A 141 -6.36 -3.86 4.39
C THR A 141 -6.21 -3.58 5.88
N ASP A 142 -5.15 -4.14 6.47
CA ASP A 142 -4.83 -3.94 7.89
C ASP A 142 -4.34 -2.51 8.18
N SER A 143 -3.94 -2.23 9.42
CA SER A 143 -3.44 -0.90 9.82
C SER A 143 -2.15 -0.45 9.12
N ASN A 144 -1.48 -1.35 8.39
CA ASN A 144 -0.33 -1.07 7.55
C ASN A 144 -0.72 -1.01 6.07
N GLY A 145 -2.02 -0.98 5.75
CA GLY A 145 -2.54 -0.95 4.39
C GLY A 145 -2.36 -2.27 3.65
N GLN A 146 -2.11 -3.37 4.37
CA GLN A 146 -1.65 -4.61 3.77
C GLN A 146 -2.76 -5.67 3.72
N VAL A 147 -2.80 -6.42 2.61
CA VAL A 147 -3.50 -7.70 2.48
C VAL A 147 -2.54 -8.79 1.99
N LYS A 148 -2.88 -10.04 2.27
CA LYS A 148 -2.11 -11.21 1.83
C LYS A 148 -3.02 -12.26 1.24
N PHE A 149 -2.59 -12.85 0.14
CA PHE A 149 -3.26 -13.95 -0.53
C PHE A 149 -2.31 -15.12 -0.76
N THR A 150 -2.79 -16.32 -0.48
CA THR A 150 -2.17 -17.58 -0.91
C THR A 150 -2.93 -18.06 -2.15
N THR A 151 -2.23 -18.20 -3.27
CA THR A 151 -2.80 -18.59 -4.56
C THR A 151 -1.82 -19.44 -5.38
N ILE A 152 -2.11 -19.64 -6.67
CA ILE A 152 -1.17 -20.18 -7.66
C ILE A 152 -0.79 -19.12 -8.69
N PHE A 153 0.37 -19.27 -9.31
CA PHE A 153 0.76 -18.46 -10.47
C PHE A 153 -0.28 -18.65 -11.60
N PRO A 154 -0.79 -17.58 -12.24
CA PRO A 154 -1.86 -17.72 -13.23
C PRO A 154 -1.39 -18.36 -14.53
N GLY A 155 -2.32 -19.03 -15.22
CA GLY A 155 -2.11 -19.48 -16.59
C GLY A 155 -2.29 -18.35 -17.61
N TRP A 156 -2.40 -18.71 -18.89
CA TRP A 156 -2.71 -17.77 -19.98
C TRP A 156 -4.01 -18.15 -20.69
N TYR A 157 -4.66 -17.17 -21.30
CA TYR A 157 -5.77 -17.37 -22.23
C TYR A 157 -5.57 -16.52 -23.47
N SER A 158 -6.25 -16.89 -24.57
CA SER A 158 -6.02 -16.26 -25.87
C SER A 158 -6.21 -14.74 -25.82
N GLY A 159 -5.23 -14.00 -26.37
CA GLY A 159 -5.30 -12.56 -26.57
C GLY A 159 -4.81 -11.71 -25.39
N ARG A 160 -4.35 -12.32 -24.30
CA ARG A 160 -3.84 -11.62 -23.11
C ARG A 160 -2.56 -12.25 -22.59
N THR A 161 -1.66 -11.44 -22.02
CA THR A 161 -0.52 -11.95 -21.27
C THR A 161 -0.96 -12.50 -19.90
N ILE A 162 -0.05 -13.15 -19.17
CA ILE A 162 -0.32 -13.69 -17.83
C ILE A 162 -0.51 -12.54 -16.83
N HIS A 163 -1.63 -12.54 -16.11
CA HIS A 163 -1.98 -11.48 -15.16
C HIS A 163 -2.88 -11.96 -14.03
N ILE A 164 -2.92 -11.16 -12.95
CA ILE A 164 -3.94 -11.21 -11.89
C ILE A 164 -4.73 -9.90 -11.94
N HIS A 165 -6.06 -9.96 -11.92
CA HIS A 165 -6.85 -8.75 -11.78
C HIS A 165 -6.87 -8.29 -10.32
N LEU A 166 -6.87 -6.98 -10.11
CA LEU A 166 -6.93 -6.36 -8.81
C LEU A 166 -7.98 -5.26 -8.81
N LYS A 167 -8.88 -5.30 -7.83
CA LYS A 167 -9.85 -4.24 -7.56
C LYS A 167 -9.72 -3.75 -6.13
N VAL A 168 -9.70 -2.44 -5.93
CA VAL A 168 -9.73 -1.82 -4.60
C VAL A 168 -11.05 -1.07 -4.44
N ARG A 169 -11.74 -1.34 -3.34
CA ARG A 169 -13.05 -0.76 -3.02
C ARG A 169 -13.07 -0.21 -1.60
N THR A 170 -13.88 0.81 -1.39
CA THR A 170 -14.26 1.26 -0.05
C THR A 170 -15.76 1.36 0.04
N PHE A 171 -16.29 1.24 1.25
CA PHE A 171 -17.73 1.22 1.50
C PHE A 171 -18.11 2.17 2.63
N ASP A 172 -19.30 2.74 2.54
CA ASP A 172 -20.04 3.32 3.66
C ASP A 172 -21.37 2.58 3.79
N GLY A 173 -21.47 1.74 4.83
CA GLY A 173 -22.50 0.69 4.89
C GLY A 173 -22.40 -0.24 3.67
N ASP A 174 -23.51 -0.39 2.94
CA ASP A 174 -23.58 -1.21 1.72
C ASP A 174 -23.25 -0.40 0.44
N THR A 175 -23.02 0.91 0.56
CA THR A 175 -22.75 1.78 -0.59
C THR A 175 -21.26 1.76 -0.91
N THR A 176 -20.89 1.41 -2.15
CA THR A 176 -19.51 1.56 -2.61
C THR A 176 -19.17 3.04 -2.80
N THR A 177 -18.17 3.53 -2.09
CA THR A 177 -17.72 4.94 -2.11
C THR A 177 -16.47 5.15 -2.96
N TYR A 178 -15.76 4.08 -3.29
CA TYR A 178 -14.58 4.11 -4.15
C TYR A 178 -14.46 2.79 -4.92
N ASN A 179 -14.03 2.87 -6.17
CA ASN A 179 -13.72 1.71 -7.01
C ASN A 179 -12.49 2.03 -7.87
N PHE A 180 -11.49 1.17 -7.80
CA PHE A 180 -10.30 1.24 -8.64
C PHE A 180 -9.97 -0.14 -9.17
N ASN A 181 -9.69 -0.23 -10.47
CA ASN A 181 -9.32 -1.47 -11.15
C ASN A 181 -7.94 -1.34 -11.76
N THR A 182 -7.12 -2.37 -11.61
CA THR A 182 -5.84 -2.52 -12.31
C THR A 182 -5.53 -4.01 -12.53
N GLN A 183 -4.38 -4.32 -13.10
CA GLN A 183 -3.93 -5.69 -13.32
C GLN A 183 -2.46 -5.82 -12.94
N LEU A 184 -2.11 -6.94 -12.31
CA LEU A 184 -0.76 -7.30 -11.93
C LEU A 184 -0.17 -8.21 -12.99
N PHE A 185 1.06 -7.91 -13.42
CA PHE A 185 1.78 -8.67 -14.43
C PHE A 185 3.03 -9.33 -13.83
N PHE A 186 3.65 -10.19 -14.63
CA PHE A 186 4.87 -10.89 -14.25
C PHE A 186 5.89 -10.77 -15.37
N SER A 187 7.18 -10.82 -15.00
CA SER A 187 8.25 -10.74 -16.00
C SER A 187 8.13 -11.85 -17.04
N GLU A 188 8.43 -11.50 -18.29
CA GLU A 188 8.32 -12.42 -19.42
C GLU A 188 9.24 -13.65 -19.27
N SER A 189 10.39 -13.49 -18.61
CA SER A 189 11.29 -14.59 -18.28
C SER A 189 10.66 -15.59 -17.31
N ILE A 190 10.00 -15.12 -16.24
CA ILE A 190 9.29 -15.99 -15.29
C ILE A 190 8.10 -16.67 -15.97
N ASN A 191 7.33 -15.93 -16.77
CA ASN A 191 6.23 -16.50 -17.56
C ASN A 191 6.70 -17.71 -18.37
N ASN A 192 7.79 -17.56 -19.12
CA ASN A 192 8.35 -18.65 -19.93
C ASN A 192 8.90 -19.80 -19.07
N GLN A 193 9.52 -19.51 -17.93
CA GLN A 193 10.01 -20.55 -17.02
C GLN A 193 8.87 -21.41 -16.46
N VAL A 194 7.78 -20.79 -15.99
CA VAL A 194 6.63 -21.50 -15.43
C VAL A 194 5.93 -22.34 -16.51
N LEU A 195 5.60 -21.74 -17.65
CA LEU A 195 4.88 -22.44 -18.73
C LEU A 195 5.66 -23.62 -19.30
N ASN A 196 6.98 -23.53 -19.41
CA ASN A 196 7.79 -24.58 -20.03
C ASN A 196 8.19 -25.71 -19.07
N ASN A 197 8.20 -25.47 -17.76
CA ASN A 197 8.83 -26.40 -16.80
C ASN A 197 7.90 -26.89 -15.68
N VAL A 198 6.69 -26.33 -15.54
CA VAL A 198 5.75 -26.75 -14.49
C VAL A 198 4.59 -27.51 -15.10
N ALA A 199 4.44 -28.78 -14.70
CA ALA A 199 3.49 -29.73 -15.31
C ALA A 199 2.02 -29.23 -15.33
N ALA A 200 1.59 -28.52 -14.29
CA ALA A 200 0.23 -27.98 -14.19
C ALA A 200 -0.14 -26.97 -15.31
N TYR A 201 0.86 -26.39 -15.99
CA TYR A 201 0.69 -25.40 -17.06
C TYR A 201 0.88 -26.01 -18.46
N SER A 202 1.24 -27.29 -18.52
CA SER A 202 1.34 -28.02 -19.78
C SER A 202 -0.05 -28.23 -20.37
N ARG A 203 -0.24 -27.84 -21.63
CA ARG A 203 -1.47 -28.03 -22.39
C ARG A 203 -1.23 -27.91 -23.89
N SER A 204 -2.23 -28.30 -24.68
CA SER A 204 -2.25 -28.09 -26.11
C SER A 204 -2.44 -26.60 -26.46
N GLY A 205 -1.74 -26.17 -27.51
CA GLY A 205 -1.76 -24.78 -27.99
C GLY A 205 -0.58 -23.95 -27.47
N THR A 206 -0.31 -22.84 -28.16
CA THR A 206 0.82 -21.95 -27.87
C THR A 206 0.28 -20.61 -27.36
N ARG A 207 0.91 -20.06 -26.31
CA ARG A 207 0.59 -18.71 -25.84
C ARG A 207 0.79 -17.72 -27.00
N ASN A 208 -0.27 -17.00 -27.36
CA ASN A 208 -0.29 -16.10 -28.51
C ASN A 208 -0.01 -14.64 -28.17
N THR A 209 0.02 -14.29 -26.87
CA THR A 209 0.24 -12.93 -26.41
C THR A 209 1.29 -12.91 -25.29
N THR A 210 2.41 -12.23 -25.55
CA THR A 210 3.47 -11.91 -24.58
C THR A 210 3.20 -10.57 -23.92
N ASN A 211 3.96 -10.19 -22.88
CA ASN A 211 3.86 -8.85 -22.29
C ASN A 211 4.00 -7.74 -23.34
N SER A 212 4.95 -7.86 -24.27
CA SER A 212 5.18 -6.85 -25.32
C SER A 212 4.05 -6.71 -26.33
N ASN A 213 3.13 -7.69 -26.39
CA ASN A 213 2.07 -7.78 -27.38
C ASN A 213 0.67 -7.65 -26.78
N ASP A 214 0.56 -7.42 -25.46
CA ASP A 214 -0.71 -7.16 -24.78
C ASP A 214 -0.93 -5.64 -24.65
N ASN A 215 -2.04 -5.14 -25.19
CA ASN A 215 -2.36 -3.71 -25.17
C ASN A 215 -2.76 -3.17 -23.77
N ILE A 216 -2.95 -4.04 -22.78
CA ILE A 216 -3.24 -3.68 -21.39
C ILE A 216 -1.99 -3.78 -20.51
N PHE A 217 -0.92 -4.44 -20.99
CA PHE A 217 0.29 -4.62 -20.21
C PHE A 217 0.92 -3.29 -19.83
N ASP A 218 1.30 -3.18 -18.55
CA ASP A 218 2.09 -2.07 -18.03
C ASP A 218 3.27 -2.63 -17.23
N ALA A 219 4.47 -2.13 -17.53
CA ALA A 219 5.70 -2.56 -16.89
C ALA A 219 5.77 -2.12 -15.42
N ASP A 220 5.11 -1.02 -15.05
CA ASP A 220 5.06 -0.53 -13.68
C ASP A 220 4.24 -1.46 -12.76
N MET A 221 3.41 -2.32 -13.36
CA MET A 221 2.57 -3.29 -12.67
C MET A 221 3.16 -4.72 -12.66
N ILE A 222 4.44 -4.89 -12.99
CA ILE A 222 5.14 -6.17 -12.79
C ILE A 222 5.37 -6.39 -11.30
N VAL A 223 4.84 -7.50 -10.77
CA VAL A 223 5.11 -7.92 -9.39
C VAL A 223 6.54 -8.48 -9.29
N PRO A 224 7.41 -7.89 -8.45
CA PRO A 224 8.72 -8.48 -8.17
C PRO A 224 8.54 -9.80 -7.42
N LEU A 225 9.16 -10.87 -7.92
CA LEU A 225 9.04 -12.21 -7.35
C LEU A 225 10.37 -12.71 -6.78
N THR A 226 10.28 -13.39 -5.65
CA THR A 226 11.36 -14.17 -5.02
C THR A 226 10.93 -15.62 -4.92
N GLY A 227 11.85 -16.58 -5.09
CA GLY A 227 11.52 -18.01 -5.11
C GLY A 227 11.91 -18.69 -6.42
N ASN A 228 11.27 -19.82 -6.73
CA ASN A 228 11.57 -20.62 -7.93
C ASN A 228 10.42 -21.56 -8.32
N ILE A 229 10.53 -22.18 -9.50
CA ILE A 229 9.52 -23.08 -10.06
C ILE A 229 9.34 -24.42 -9.31
N THR A 230 10.18 -24.73 -8.31
CA THR A 230 10.06 -25.95 -7.51
C THR A 230 9.22 -25.70 -6.25
N ASN A 231 9.47 -24.59 -5.56
CA ASN A 231 8.83 -24.27 -4.28
C ASN A 231 7.70 -23.25 -4.40
N GLY A 232 7.61 -22.55 -5.52
CA GLY A 232 6.71 -21.40 -5.69
C GLY A 232 7.42 -20.06 -5.54
N TYR A 233 6.64 -19.01 -5.69
CA TYR A 233 7.11 -17.63 -5.60
C TYR A 233 6.40 -16.88 -4.47
N SER A 234 7.04 -15.83 -3.98
CA SER A 234 6.43 -14.80 -3.16
C SER A 234 6.65 -13.43 -3.79
N GLY A 235 5.60 -12.61 -3.83
CA GLY A 235 5.62 -11.27 -4.41
C GLY A 235 4.99 -10.24 -3.49
N SER A 236 5.47 -9.01 -3.60
CA SER A 236 4.89 -7.85 -2.93
C SER A 236 4.77 -6.70 -3.91
N ILE A 237 3.64 -6.01 -3.94
CA ILE A 237 3.44 -4.82 -4.75
C ILE A 237 2.72 -3.72 -3.97
N ASP A 238 3.10 -2.48 -4.25
CA ASP A 238 2.55 -1.27 -3.65
C ASP A 238 1.56 -0.62 -4.63
N ILE A 239 0.36 -0.30 -4.13
CA ILE A 239 -0.73 0.29 -4.89
C ILE A 239 -0.98 1.69 -4.33
N GLY A 240 -0.52 2.72 -5.06
CA GLY A 240 -0.73 4.12 -4.73
C GLY A 240 -2.01 4.62 -5.36
N LEU A 241 -2.97 5.05 -4.55
CA LEU A 241 -4.29 5.50 -4.99
C LEU A 241 -4.55 6.94 -4.59
N GLN A 242 -5.19 7.69 -5.47
CA GLN A 242 -5.70 9.03 -5.18
C GLN A 242 -7.22 9.00 -4.98
N ASP A 243 -7.75 10.10 -4.45
CA ASP A 243 -9.17 10.37 -4.22
C ASP A 243 -9.83 9.35 -3.28
N LEU A 244 -9.04 8.69 -2.43
CA LEU A 244 -9.54 7.75 -1.44
C LEU A 244 -10.34 8.47 -0.33
N PRO A 245 -11.52 7.95 0.07
CA PRO A 245 -12.28 8.49 1.19
C PRO A 245 -11.46 8.49 2.50
N ASP A 246 -11.73 9.44 3.40
CA ASP A 246 -11.06 9.44 4.72
C ASP A 246 -11.49 8.19 5.52
N GLU A 247 -10.52 7.46 6.07
CA GLU A 247 -10.80 6.22 6.79
C GLU A 247 -11.78 6.39 7.96
N GLY A 248 -12.88 5.66 7.89
CA GLY A 248 -13.79 5.45 9.02
C GLY A 248 -14.49 6.71 9.53
N SER A 249 -14.83 7.65 8.65
CA SER A 249 -15.94 8.57 8.95
C SER A 249 -17.24 7.79 8.77
N THR A 250 -17.76 7.18 9.85
CA THR A 250 -19.21 7.01 9.95
C THR A 250 -19.81 8.42 10.01
N THR A 251 -20.00 9.02 8.85
CA THR A 251 -20.73 10.27 8.70
C THR A 251 -22.20 9.91 8.86
N ASP A 252 -22.79 10.48 9.90
CA ASP A 252 -24.23 10.66 10.06
C ASP A 252 -24.86 11.02 8.70
N PRO A 253 -25.87 10.27 8.21
CA PRO A 253 -26.41 10.48 6.87
C PRO A 253 -27.36 11.67 6.90
N ASP A 254 -26.81 12.88 6.88
CA ASP A 254 -27.54 14.05 6.41
C ASP A 254 -26.58 15.12 5.91
N THR A 255 -26.41 15.20 4.59
CA THR A 255 -26.86 16.36 3.82
C THR A 255 -26.42 16.22 2.38
N THR A 256 -27.43 16.20 1.52
CA THR A 256 -27.36 16.14 0.07
C THR A 256 -26.86 17.45 -0.54
N THR A 257 -26.29 17.28 -1.73
CA THR A 257 -26.11 18.20 -2.87
C THR A 257 -24.94 19.19 -2.90
N PRO A 258 -24.26 19.29 -4.07
CA PRO A 258 -23.24 20.29 -4.37
C PRO A 258 -23.89 21.58 -4.88
N ASP A 259 -23.29 22.74 -4.60
CA ASP A 259 -23.24 23.88 -5.52
C ASP A 259 -22.25 24.94 -5.00
N ASP A 260 -21.57 25.55 -5.97
CA ASP A 260 -20.61 26.63 -5.86
C ASP A 260 -21.23 27.90 -5.22
N ASP A 261 -20.62 28.44 -4.16
CA ASP A 261 -20.29 29.87 -4.06
C ASP A 261 -19.70 30.24 -2.67
N ASP A 262 -18.74 31.15 -2.73
CA ASP A 262 -18.00 31.81 -1.66
C ASP A 262 -18.93 32.43 -0.59
N ASN A 263 -18.58 32.27 0.69
CA ASN A 263 -19.20 32.87 1.88
C ASN A 263 -20.36 32.12 2.59
N SER A 264 -20.11 30.87 3.03
CA SER A 264 -20.94 30.21 4.07
C SER A 264 -20.21 30.21 5.42
N SER A 265 -20.90 30.67 6.46
CA SER A 265 -20.46 30.53 7.85
C SER A 265 -20.52 29.05 8.25
N ASP A 266 -19.49 28.30 7.84
CA ASP A 266 -19.28 26.93 8.30
C ASP A 266 -19.26 26.96 9.85
N SER A 267 -20.16 26.18 10.45
CA SER A 267 -20.22 25.98 11.91
C SER A 267 -19.51 24.69 12.34
N SER A 268 -19.00 23.93 11.37
CA SER A 268 -18.30 22.68 11.55
C SER A 268 -16.79 22.88 11.45
N VAL A 269 -16.01 21.90 11.93
CA VAL A 269 -14.54 21.90 11.76
C VAL A 269 -14.17 20.66 10.97
N ALA A 270 -13.56 20.85 9.80
CA ALA A 270 -13.17 19.77 8.90
C ALA A 270 -11.87 19.10 9.39
N ALA A 271 -11.99 18.20 10.38
CA ALA A 271 -10.86 17.47 10.95
C ALA A 271 -11.18 16.00 11.30
N SER A 272 -10.16 15.14 11.24
CA SER A 272 -10.23 13.71 11.57
C SER A 272 -8.98 13.23 12.32
N LEU A 273 -9.10 12.07 12.99
CA LEU A 273 -7.99 11.46 13.72
C LEU A 273 -7.32 10.43 12.80
N ALA A 274 -6.31 10.90 12.09
CA ALA A 274 -5.66 10.19 11.00
C ALA A 274 -4.75 9.02 11.45
N GLY A 275 -4.40 8.97 12.75
CA GLY A 275 -3.64 7.86 13.30
C GLY A 275 -3.35 8.04 14.78
N VAL A 276 -3.18 6.92 15.49
CA VAL A 276 -2.72 6.93 16.88
C VAL A 276 -1.69 5.85 17.12
N ARG A 277 -0.50 6.25 17.57
CA ARG A 277 0.58 5.32 17.94
C ARG A 277 1.08 5.57 19.35
N THR A 278 1.66 4.54 19.94
CA THR A 278 2.27 4.62 21.28
C THR A 278 3.76 4.34 21.17
N LEU A 279 4.56 5.08 21.92
CA LEU A 279 6.00 4.91 21.98
C LEU A 279 6.43 4.59 23.40
N SER A 280 7.32 3.60 23.55
CA SER A 280 8.09 3.37 24.76
C SER A 280 9.52 3.06 24.41
N ARG A 281 10.45 3.86 24.92
CA ARG A 281 11.90 3.72 24.71
C ARG A 281 12.57 3.11 25.93
N ASN A 282 13.75 2.51 25.72
CA ASN A 282 14.55 1.87 26.78
C ASN A 282 14.96 2.86 27.88
N ASN A 283 15.13 4.14 27.56
CA ASN A 283 15.38 5.18 28.57
C ASN A 283 14.14 5.55 29.45
N GLY A 284 13.08 4.73 29.41
CA GLY A 284 11.84 4.93 30.13
C GLY A 284 10.91 6.03 29.59
N SER A 285 11.26 6.67 28.47
CA SER A 285 10.41 7.70 27.85
C SER A 285 9.20 7.06 27.17
N ARG A 286 8.03 7.65 27.40
CA ARG A 286 6.76 7.17 26.86
C ARG A 286 5.95 8.29 26.22
N ALA A 287 5.25 7.99 25.15
CA ALA A 287 4.34 8.95 24.51
C ALA A 287 3.15 8.24 23.85
N VAL A 288 2.04 8.98 23.74
CA VAL A 288 0.97 8.71 22.78
C VAL A 288 1.08 9.79 21.72
N ILE A 289 1.09 9.43 20.45
CA ILE A 289 1.14 10.37 19.33
C ILE A 289 -0.19 10.27 18.61
N ALA A 290 -0.91 11.39 18.54
CA ALA A 290 -2.14 11.53 17.78
C ALA A 290 -1.83 12.31 16.50
N THR A 291 -2.01 11.72 15.34
CA THR A 291 -1.93 12.44 14.06
C THR A 291 -3.33 12.96 13.73
N VAL A 292 -3.46 14.27 13.61
CA VAL A 292 -4.74 14.93 13.33
C VAL A 292 -4.67 15.51 11.93
N LYS A 293 -5.60 15.13 11.06
CA LYS A 293 -5.74 15.72 9.73
C LYS A 293 -6.74 16.87 9.83
N THR A 294 -6.35 18.04 9.34
CA THR A 294 -7.24 19.21 9.25
C THR A 294 -7.32 19.65 7.79
N ARG A 295 -8.53 19.83 7.25
CA ARG A 295 -8.72 20.35 5.87
C ARG A 295 -8.66 21.88 5.80
N GLU A 296 -8.68 22.51 6.97
CA GLU A 296 -8.57 23.95 7.17
C GLU A 296 -7.52 24.30 8.23
N LYS A 297 -7.30 25.62 8.43
CA LYS A 297 -6.37 26.12 9.43
C LYS A 297 -6.98 26.02 10.83
N ALA A 298 -6.44 25.14 11.66
CA ALA A 298 -7.02 24.86 12.98
C ALA A 298 -5.98 24.70 14.10
N LYS A 299 -6.42 24.86 15.35
CA LYS A 299 -5.68 24.54 16.58
C LYS A 299 -6.06 23.14 17.04
N ILE A 300 -5.09 22.45 17.63
CA ILE A 300 -5.29 21.11 18.21
C ILE A 300 -5.05 21.16 19.72
N ASP A 301 -5.97 20.60 20.48
CA ASP A 301 -5.86 20.33 21.91
C ASP A 301 -6.09 18.84 22.19
N ALA A 302 -5.01 18.07 22.12
CA ALA A 302 -5.00 16.64 22.40
C ALA A 302 -4.81 16.39 23.90
N ARG A 303 -5.65 15.53 24.47
CA ARG A 303 -5.69 15.18 25.90
C ARG A 303 -5.74 13.67 26.05
N LEU A 304 -4.84 13.13 26.86
CA LEU A 304 -4.87 11.72 27.28
C LEU A 304 -5.51 11.64 28.66
N MET A 305 -6.59 10.88 28.79
CA MET A 305 -7.46 10.85 29.97
C MET A 305 -7.63 9.42 30.49
N ARG A 306 -7.75 9.24 31.82
CA ARG A 306 -8.16 7.96 32.43
C ARG A 306 -9.01 8.25 33.66
N GLY A 307 -10.23 7.70 33.72
CA GLY A 307 -11.15 7.92 34.85
C GLY A 307 -11.38 9.41 35.16
N GLY A 308 -11.55 10.24 34.13
CA GLY A 308 -11.71 11.69 34.26
C GLY A 308 -10.42 12.48 34.55
N LYS A 309 -9.30 11.83 34.89
CA LYS A 309 -8.01 12.47 35.16
C LYS A 309 -7.19 12.69 33.89
N LEU A 310 -6.65 13.90 33.72
CA LEU A 310 -5.69 14.21 32.66
C LEU A 310 -4.32 13.59 32.96
N LEU A 311 -3.84 12.75 32.04
CA LEU A 311 -2.55 12.06 32.13
C LEU A 311 -1.45 12.78 31.35
N ALA A 312 -1.79 13.33 30.18
CA ALA A 312 -0.89 14.09 29.32
C ALA A 312 -1.69 15.01 28.38
N ARG A 313 -1.06 16.09 27.89
CA ARG A 313 -1.71 17.06 26.99
C ARG A 313 -0.71 17.61 25.98
N LYS A 314 -1.18 17.88 24.77
CA LYS A 314 -0.46 18.68 23.76
C LYS A 314 -1.43 19.70 23.15
N ARG A 315 -1.04 20.97 23.19
CA ARG A 315 -1.72 22.07 22.49
C ARG A 315 -0.83 22.61 21.36
N THR A 316 -1.46 23.13 20.32
CA THR A 316 -0.79 23.81 19.21
C THR A 316 -1.35 25.22 19.01
N GLY A 317 -0.60 26.06 18.30
CA GLY A 317 -1.16 27.23 17.63
C GLY A 317 -2.00 26.82 16.42
N PHE A 318 -2.41 27.81 15.61
CA PHE A 318 -3.06 27.52 14.33
C PHE A 318 -2.06 26.87 13.37
N LEU A 319 -2.40 25.69 12.89
CA LEU A 319 -1.63 24.95 11.91
C LEU A 319 -2.29 25.11 10.55
N SER A 320 -1.52 25.05 9.46
CA SER A 320 -2.09 24.98 8.10
C SER A 320 -2.93 23.71 7.93
N LYS A 321 -3.71 23.63 6.84
CA LYS A 321 -4.29 22.35 6.43
C LYS A 321 -3.20 21.27 6.30
N GLY A 322 -3.51 20.03 6.64
CA GLY A 322 -2.58 18.89 6.59
C GLY A 322 -2.63 18.01 7.85
N ARG A 323 -1.69 17.06 7.94
CA ARG A 323 -1.54 16.14 9.08
C ARG A 323 -0.56 16.67 10.10
N HIS A 324 -0.99 16.69 11.37
CA HIS A 324 -0.24 17.28 12.46
C HIS A 324 -0.06 16.30 13.61
N PRO A 325 1.17 15.84 13.89
CA PRO A 325 1.43 14.95 15.01
C PRO A 325 1.42 15.72 16.34
N ALA A 326 0.41 15.45 17.16
CA ALA A 326 0.33 15.88 18.55
C ALA A 326 0.95 14.80 19.47
N THR A 327 2.21 14.98 19.84
CA THR A 327 2.92 14.08 20.77
C THR A 327 2.58 14.41 22.23
N LEU A 328 1.81 13.52 22.88
CA LEU A 328 1.49 13.57 24.31
C LEU A 328 2.52 12.75 25.10
N ARG A 329 3.51 13.44 25.68
CA ARG A 329 4.52 12.79 26.54
C ARG A 329 3.89 12.34 27.85
N VAL A 330 4.07 11.06 28.19
CA VAL A 330 3.48 10.43 29.37
C VAL A 330 4.46 10.50 30.54
N GLY A 331 4.02 11.06 31.66
CA GLY A 331 4.85 11.21 32.86
C GLY A 331 5.30 9.88 33.47
N ARG A 332 6.44 9.89 34.18
CA ARG A 332 7.04 8.69 34.78
C ARG A 332 6.13 7.97 35.79
N ARG A 333 5.30 8.72 36.53
CA ARG A 333 4.38 8.19 37.56
C ARG A 333 3.04 7.67 36.99
N VAL A 334 2.80 7.81 35.69
CA VAL A 334 1.55 7.34 35.07
C VAL A 334 1.63 5.84 34.82
N ALA A 335 0.72 5.06 35.41
CA ALA A 335 0.65 3.62 35.19
C ALA A 335 0.27 3.28 33.73
N SER A 336 0.78 2.16 33.21
CA SER A 336 0.32 1.62 31.91
C SER A 336 -1.16 1.22 31.96
N GLY A 337 -1.76 0.96 30.80
CA GLY A 337 -3.15 0.51 30.72
C GLY A 337 -4.05 1.45 29.92
N SER A 338 -5.33 1.08 29.82
CA SER A 338 -6.34 1.75 29.00
C SER A 338 -6.51 3.23 29.37
N ALA A 339 -6.67 4.07 28.36
CA ALA A 339 -6.93 5.49 28.46
C ALA A 339 -7.80 5.95 27.28
N VAL A 340 -8.28 7.18 27.33
CA VAL A 340 -9.03 7.83 26.25
C VAL A 340 -8.18 8.98 25.74
N LEU A 341 -7.88 8.98 24.44
CA LEU A 341 -7.38 10.14 23.73
C LEU A 341 -8.59 10.98 23.30
N ARG A 342 -8.64 12.23 23.74
CA ARG A 342 -9.62 13.23 23.30
C ARG A 342 -8.88 14.37 22.61
N VAL A 343 -9.18 14.60 21.34
CA VAL A 343 -8.60 15.68 20.54
C VAL A 343 -9.69 16.69 20.23
N ILE A 344 -9.48 17.93 20.64
CA ILE A 344 -10.37 19.05 20.30
C ILE A 344 -9.67 19.86 19.22
N VAL A 345 -10.30 19.98 18.06
CA VAL A 345 -9.82 20.79 16.95
C VAL A 345 -10.67 22.06 16.89
N THR A 346 -10.03 23.22 16.75
CA THR A 346 -10.71 24.53 16.72
C THR A 346 -10.26 25.32 15.51
N ASP A 347 -11.17 25.66 14.60
CA ASP A 347 -10.87 26.46 13.42
C ASP A 347 -10.62 27.95 13.76
N LYS A 348 -10.47 28.80 12.74
CA LYS A 348 -10.29 30.24 12.93
C LYS A 348 -11.55 30.94 13.42
N SER A 349 -12.72 30.43 13.03
CA SER A 349 -14.04 30.98 13.36
C SER A 349 -14.46 30.65 14.81
N GLY A 350 -13.76 29.73 15.46
CA GLY A 350 -14.00 29.30 16.84
C GLY A 350 -14.85 28.03 16.96
N ASN A 351 -15.26 27.44 15.84
CA ASN A 351 -15.96 26.17 15.80
C ASN A 351 -15.07 25.06 16.36
N LYS A 352 -15.68 23.99 16.88
CA LYS A 352 -14.94 22.90 17.52
C LYS A 352 -15.43 21.53 17.10
N LYS A 353 -14.51 20.66 16.70
CA LYS A 353 -14.75 19.21 16.55
C LYS A 353 -13.99 18.43 17.61
N THR A 354 -14.66 17.49 18.26
CA THR A 354 -14.04 16.61 19.26
C THR A 354 -13.93 15.20 18.71
N LEU A 355 -12.70 14.71 18.58
CA LEU A 355 -12.37 13.37 18.15
C LEU A 355 -11.96 12.55 19.38
N GLN A 356 -12.43 11.31 19.51
CA GLN A 356 -12.09 10.45 20.65
C GLN A 356 -11.69 9.05 20.18
N ARG A 357 -10.67 8.47 20.83
CA ARG A 357 -10.26 7.09 20.60
C ARG A 357 -9.77 6.45 21.90
N ARG A 358 -10.14 5.19 22.13
CA ARG A 358 -9.55 4.39 23.22
C ARG A 358 -8.13 4.01 22.84
N VAL A 359 -7.19 4.20 23.77
CA VAL A 359 -5.76 3.96 23.56
C VAL A 359 -5.15 3.24 24.75
N HIS A 360 -3.98 2.65 24.56
CA HIS A 360 -3.22 2.04 25.65
C HIS A 360 -2.02 2.92 26.03
N VAL A 361 -1.84 3.21 27.32
CA VAL A 361 -0.61 3.84 27.82
C VAL A 361 0.47 2.76 27.94
N PRO A 362 1.60 2.86 27.22
CA PRO A 362 2.56 1.78 27.20
C PRO A 362 3.24 1.58 28.57
N ARG A 363 3.64 0.33 28.83
CA ARG A 363 4.53 0.00 29.94
C ARG A 363 5.85 0.73 29.79
N ARG A 364 6.45 1.12 30.92
CA ARG A 364 7.77 1.72 30.92
C ARG A 364 8.79 0.61 30.69
N LYS A 365 9.61 0.74 29.65
CA LYS A 365 10.81 -0.08 29.48
C LYS A 365 11.90 0.50 30.39
N GLY A 366 12.57 -0.40 31.11
CA GLY A 366 13.66 -0.09 32.04
C GLY A 366 14.97 0.07 31.30
#